data_AF-A0A354UMM3-F1
#
_entry.id   AF-A0A354UMM3-F1
#
_cell.length_a   1.000
_cell.length_b   1.000
_cell.length_c   1.000
_cell.angle_alpha   90.00
_cell.angle_beta   90.00
_cell.angle_gamma   90.00
#
_symmetry.space_group_name_H-M   'P 1'
#
loop_
_entity.id
_entity.type
_entity.pdbx_description
1 polymer ?
#
loop_
_entity_poly.entity_id
_entity_poly.type
_entity_poly.pdbx_seq_one_letter_code
_entity_poly.pdbx_strand_id
1 'polypeptide(L)'
;MLLKKMQELKDETKMTYQDIADKSGVPLSTVKRIFSGQTPDPGYTSIISIIEAMGGSAEDIKGNNTSAQTNSFVSRQSVERLCSVYEHSLSDKNKLIKALLIIILSMMAIFIFLLVWDLCNPNVGFFRQ
;
A
#
# COMPACT_ATOMS: atom_id res chain seq x y z
N MET A 1 -9.77 22.70 -0.96
CA MET A 1 -10.45 22.81 -2.28
C MET A 1 -11.41 21.65 -2.52
N LEU A 2 -11.00 20.39 -2.40
CA LEU A 2 -11.88 19.21 -2.60
C LEU A 2 -13.05 19.13 -1.60
N LEU A 3 -12.79 19.31 -0.30
CA LEU A 3 -13.82 19.29 0.74
C LEU A 3 -14.94 20.31 0.52
N LYS A 4 -14.58 21.52 0.11
CA LYS A 4 -15.54 22.61 -0.17
C LYS A 4 -16.46 22.24 -1.36
N LYS A 5 -15.89 21.65 -2.42
CA LYS A 5 -16.64 21.18 -3.58
C LYS A 5 -17.60 20.03 -3.24
N MET A 6 -17.21 19.14 -2.32
CA MET A 6 -18.11 18.09 -1.82
C MET A 6 -19.26 18.65 -0.98
N GLN A 7 -19.01 19.69 -0.17
CA GLN A 7 -20.05 20.39 0.59
C GLN A 7 -21.03 21.12 -0.35
N GLU A 8 -20.53 21.83 -1.36
CA GLU A 8 -21.34 22.50 -2.38
C GLU A 8 -22.23 21.49 -3.14
N LEU A 9 -21.67 20.37 -3.61
CA LEU A 9 -22.44 19.31 -4.27
C LEU A 9 -23.49 18.66 -3.35
N LYS A 10 -23.20 18.50 -2.06
CA LYS A 10 -24.19 18.00 -1.09
C LYS A 10 -25.35 18.98 -0.95
N ASP A 11 -25.07 20.27 -0.89
CA ASP A 11 -26.09 21.29 -0.71
C ASP A 11 -26.94 21.50 -1.97
N GLU A 12 -26.35 21.32 -3.15
CA GLU A 12 -27.06 21.27 -4.44
C GLU A 12 -27.97 20.05 -4.58
N THR A 13 -27.51 18.89 -4.10
CA THR A 13 -28.24 17.61 -4.20
C THR A 13 -29.22 17.38 -3.04
N LYS A 14 -29.22 18.25 -2.04
CA LYS A 14 -30.06 18.20 -0.82
C LYS A 14 -30.07 16.85 -0.10
N MET A 15 -29.01 16.05 -0.25
CA MET A 15 -28.91 14.74 0.39
C MET A 15 -28.44 14.87 1.84
N THR A 16 -28.96 14.02 2.71
CA THR A 16 -28.44 13.89 4.07
C THR A 16 -27.16 13.06 4.07
N TYR A 17 -26.34 13.19 5.11
CA TYR A 17 -25.17 12.31 5.28
C TYR A 17 -25.56 10.82 5.38
N GLN A 18 -26.79 10.54 5.80
CA GLN A 18 -27.35 9.19 5.85
C GLN A 18 -27.61 8.66 4.44
N ASP A 19 -28.28 9.43 3.59
CA ASP A 19 -28.54 9.06 2.19
C ASP A 19 -27.25 8.84 1.42
N ILE A 20 -26.22 9.66 1.68
CA ILE A 20 -24.89 9.53 1.08
C ILE A 20 -24.22 8.24 1.55
N ALA A 21 -24.28 7.91 2.84
CA ALA A 21 -23.72 6.68 3.39
C ALA A 21 -24.40 5.44 2.79
N ASP A 22 -25.73 5.45 2.72
CA ASP A 22 -26.54 4.34 2.24
C ASP A 22 -26.32 4.11 0.73
N LYS A 23 -26.15 5.17 -0.05
CA LYS A 23 -25.87 5.08 -1.50
C LYS A 23 -24.41 4.78 -1.84
N SER A 24 -23.45 5.28 -1.05
CA SER A 24 -22.02 5.10 -1.31
C SER A 24 -21.43 3.80 -0.73
N GLY A 25 -22.16 3.14 0.18
CA GLY A 25 -21.63 2.00 0.95
C GLY A 25 -20.54 2.40 1.96
N VAL A 26 -20.27 3.70 2.13
CA VAL A 26 -19.31 4.21 3.10
C VAL A 26 -20.02 4.45 4.44
N PRO A 27 -19.48 3.99 5.58
CA PRO A 27 -20.11 4.20 6.88
C PRO A 27 -20.40 5.67 7.17
N LEU A 28 -21.57 5.97 7.76
CA LEU A 28 -21.98 7.33 8.14
C LEU A 28 -20.92 8.08 8.95
N SER A 29 -20.24 7.38 9.86
CA SER A 29 -19.16 7.94 10.67
C SER A 29 -17.99 8.41 9.80
N THR A 30 -17.63 7.64 8.78
CA THR A 30 -16.60 7.98 7.79
C THR A 30 -17.04 9.14 6.92
N VAL A 31 -18.28 9.15 6.41
CA VAL A 31 -18.83 10.27 5.64
C VAL A 31 -18.73 11.57 6.47
N LYS A 32 -19.23 11.58 7.70
CA LYS A 32 -19.16 12.75 8.59
C LYS A 32 -17.73 13.19 8.86
N ARG A 33 -16.80 12.25 9.09
CA ARG A 33 -15.38 12.54 9.37
C ARG A 33 -14.63 13.09 8.15
N ILE A 34 -15.06 12.72 6.95
CA ILE A 34 -14.54 13.28 5.69
C ILE A 34 -15.08 14.70 5.50
N PHE A 35 -16.39 14.88 5.61
CA PHE A 35 -17.04 16.19 5.45
C PHE A 35 -16.67 17.22 6.52
N SER A 36 -16.24 16.77 7.71
CA SER A 36 -15.73 17.63 8.78
C SER A 36 -14.22 17.91 8.70
N GLY A 37 -13.51 17.33 7.72
CA GLY A 37 -12.05 17.48 7.60
C GLY A 37 -11.23 16.76 8.68
N GLN A 38 -11.86 15.91 9.49
CA GLN A 38 -11.21 15.12 10.54
C GLN A 38 -10.45 13.89 10.00
N THR A 39 -10.59 13.60 8.70
CA THR A 39 -9.78 12.58 8.00
C THR A 39 -8.78 13.29 7.10
N PRO A 40 -7.50 13.40 7.49
CA PRO A 40 -6.49 14.14 6.72
C PRO A 40 -6.17 13.49 5.36
N ASP A 41 -6.34 12.18 5.22
CA ASP A 41 -6.19 11.45 3.96
C ASP A 41 -7.33 10.43 3.78
N PRO A 42 -8.49 10.86 3.26
CA PRO A 42 -9.56 9.94 2.93
C PRO A 42 -9.17 9.12 1.70
N GLY A 43 -9.25 7.79 1.83
CA GLY A 43 -8.94 6.88 0.72
C GLY A 43 -9.69 7.26 -0.56
N TYR A 44 -8.98 7.30 -1.68
CA TYR A 44 -9.48 7.75 -2.98
C TYR A 44 -10.78 7.05 -3.41
N THR A 45 -10.90 5.76 -3.11
CA THR A 45 -12.11 4.96 -3.34
C THR A 45 -13.32 5.53 -2.61
N SER A 46 -13.17 5.88 -1.32
CA SER A 46 -14.25 6.43 -0.51
C SER A 46 -14.72 7.79 -1.02
N ILE A 47 -13.81 8.61 -1.56
CA ILE A 47 -14.14 9.91 -2.14
C ILE A 47 -14.98 9.71 -3.41
N ILE A 48 -14.56 8.80 -4.30
CA ILE A 48 -15.30 8.50 -5.55
C ILE A 48 -16.70 7.97 -5.23
N SER A 49 -16.82 7.00 -4.33
CA SER A 49 -18.12 6.42 -3.97
C SER A 49 -19.09 7.45 -3.40
N ILE A 50 -18.60 8.44 -2.64
CA ILE A 50 -19.42 9.55 -2.13
C ILE A 50 -19.87 10.49 -3.25
N ILE A 51 -18.98 10.83 -4.18
CA ILE A 51 -19.29 11.71 -5.32
C ILE A 51 -20.34 11.06 -6.24
N GLU A 52 -20.15 9.78 -6.58
CA GLU A 52 -21.09 9.00 -7.38
C GLU A 52 -22.45 8.87 -6.68
N ALA A 53 -22.47 8.63 -5.37
CA ALA A 53 -23.70 8.54 -4.57
C ALA A 53 -24.52 9.84 -4.56
N MET A 54 -23.85 10.98 -4.67
CA MET A 54 -24.48 12.31 -4.74
C MET A 54 -24.97 12.63 -6.16
N GLY A 55 -24.78 11.74 -7.14
CA GLY A 55 -25.17 11.99 -8.54
C GLY A 55 -24.22 12.95 -9.26
N GLY A 56 -23.08 13.28 -8.65
CA GLY A 56 -21.97 13.92 -9.36
C GLY A 56 -21.19 12.85 -10.12
N SER A 57 -20.79 13.15 -11.36
CA SER A 57 -19.79 12.32 -12.02
C SER A 57 -18.42 12.66 -11.43
N ALA A 58 -17.57 11.65 -11.19
CA ALA A 58 -16.16 11.87 -10.82
C ALA A 58 -15.40 12.73 -11.86
N GLU A 59 -16.00 12.91 -13.04
CA GLU A 59 -15.57 13.77 -14.13
C GLU A 59 -15.73 15.26 -13.86
N ASP A 60 -16.72 15.71 -13.08
CA ASP A 60 -16.90 17.14 -12.79
C ASP A 60 -15.87 17.66 -11.77
N ILE A 61 -15.25 16.75 -11.02
CA ILE A 61 -14.18 17.05 -10.05
C ILE A 61 -12.79 16.85 -10.65
N LYS A 62 -12.67 16.04 -11.71
CA LYS A 62 -11.48 15.93 -12.55
C LYS A 62 -11.65 16.81 -13.79
N GLY A 63 -11.18 18.06 -13.73
CA GLY A 63 -11.00 18.86 -14.94
C GLY A 63 -10.31 18.00 -16.02
N ASN A 64 -11.04 17.72 -17.10
CA ASN A 64 -10.72 16.76 -18.17
C ASN A 64 -10.19 15.40 -17.67
N ASN A 65 -10.97 14.33 -17.77
CA ASN A 65 -10.58 13.05 -18.41
C ASN A 65 -11.53 11.91 -18.01
N THR A 66 -12.42 11.60 -18.95
CA THR A 66 -12.74 10.25 -19.45
C THR A 66 -13.82 9.42 -18.74
N SER A 67 -15.02 9.58 -19.30
CA SER A 67 -16.18 8.69 -19.41
C SER A 67 -15.92 7.19 -19.32
N ALA A 68 -16.57 6.57 -18.34
CA ALA A 68 -17.30 5.28 -18.30
C ALA A 68 -16.77 3.99 -18.99
N GLN A 69 -15.79 4.02 -19.90
CA GLN A 69 -15.05 2.84 -20.37
C GLN A 69 -13.66 2.69 -19.71
N THR A 70 -13.24 3.72 -18.97
CA THR A 70 -11.95 3.85 -18.30
C THR A 70 -11.78 2.90 -17.11
N ASN A 71 -12.86 2.45 -16.48
CA ASN A 71 -12.79 1.72 -15.20
C ASN A 71 -12.13 0.34 -15.31
N SER A 72 -12.32 -0.40 -16.40
CA SER A 72 -11.68 -1.71 -16.58
C SER A 72 -10.22 -1.58 -17.03
N PHE A 73 -9.90 -0.62 -17.91
CA PHE A 73 -8.55 -0.39 -18.41
C PHE A 73 -7.65 0.30 -17.37
N VAL A 74 -8.15 1.33 -16.66
CA VAL A 74 -7.41 2.02 -15.60
C VAL A 74 -7.33 1.19 -14.34
N SER A 75 -8.32 0.34 -14.01
CA SER A 75 -8.15 -0.66 -12.95
C SER A 75 -7.01 -1.62 -13.29
N ARG A 76 -6.97 -2.18 -14.52
CA ARG A 76 -5.88 -3.06 -14.96
C ARG A 76 -4.52 -2.38 -14.94
N GLN A 77 -4.41 -1.17 -15.48
CA GLN A 77 -3.17 -0.39 -15.50
C GLN A 77 -2.72 0.04 -14.09
N SER A 78 -3.67 0.37 -13.21
CA SER A 78 -3.37 0.71 -11.81
C SER A 78 -2.97 -0.52 -11.01
N VAL A 79 -3.60 -1.67 -11.27
CA VAL A 79 -3.25 -2.97 -10.69
C VAL A 79 -1.88 -3.44 -11.20
N GLU A 80 -1.56 -3.30 -12.49
CA GLU A 80 -0.23 -3.60 -13.05
C GLU A 80 0.86 -2.69 -12.47
N ARG A 81 0.56 -1.40 -12.27
CA ARG A 81 1.47 -0.49 -11.56
C ARG A 81 1.61 -0.86 -10.09
N LEU A 82 0.53 -1.28 -9.43
CA LEU A 82 0.60 -1.75 -8.03
C LEU A 82 1.43 -3.03 -7.91
N CYS A 83 1.20 -3.99 -8.80
CA CYS A 83 1.94 -5.26 -8.88
C CYS A 83 3.43 -5.02 -9.12
N SER A 84 3.80 -4.16 -10.07
CA SER A 84 5.21 -3.87 -10.37
C SER A 84 5.92 -3.11 -9.25
N VAL A 85 5.24 -2.20 -8.54
CA VAL A 85 5.79 -1.55 -7.34
C VAL A 85 5.98 -2.55 -6.20
N TYR A 86 5.05 -3.50 -6.03
CA TYR A 86 5.16 -4.54 -5.01
C TYR A 86 6.29 -5.52 -5.33
N GLU A 87 6.41 -5.94 -6.59
CA GLU A 87 7.45 -6.85 -7.06
C GLU A 87 8.85 -6.23 -6.94
N HIS A 88 8.97 -4.94 -7.24
CA HIS A 88 10.21 -4.19 -7.04
C HIS A 88 10.62 -4.18 -5.56
N SER A 89 9.67 -3.91 -4.64
CA SER A 89 9.93 -3.88 -3.20
C SER A 89 10.20 -5.27 -2.60
N LEU A 90 9.68 -6.34 -3.22
CA LEU A 90 9.94 -7.72 -2.82
C LEU A 90 11.38 -8.17 -3.14
N SER A 91 11.92 -7.68 -4.26
CA SER A 91 13.26 -8.06 -4.72
C SER A 91 14.37 -7.47 -3.87
N ASP A 92 14.20 -6.22 -3.39
CA ASP A 92 15.22 -5.54 -2.61
C ASP A 92 15.35 -6.12 -1.19
N LYS A 93 14.22 -6.54 -0.61
CA LYS A 93 14.21 -7.24 0.69
C LYS A 93 14.83 -8.63 0.58
N ASN A 94 14.54 -9.37 -0.50
CA ASN A 94 15.12 -10.68 -0.75
C ASN A 94 16.63 -10.65 -1.00
N LYS A 95 17.18 -9.57 -1.57
CA LYS A 95 18.63 -9.41 -1.75
C LYS A 95 19.36 -9.31 -0.41
N LEU A 96 18.83 -8.52 0.53
CA LEU A 96 19.40 -8.39 1.87
C LEU A 96 19.34 -9.72 2.64
N ILE A 97 18.22 -10.44 2.55
CA ILE A 97 18.05 -11.75 3.17
C ILE A 97 19.07 -12.76 2.60
N LYS A 98 19.23 -12.80 1.27
CA LYS A 98 20.20 -13.68 0.62
C LYS A 98 21.65 -13.32 0.98
N ALA A 99 21.98 -12.03 1.02
CA ALA A 99 23.30 -11.57 1.41
C ALA A 99 23.65 -11.97 2.85
N LEU A 100 22.71 -11.77 3.78
CA LEU A 100 22.87 -12.17 5.19
C LEU A 100 23.10 -13.69 5.33
N LEU A 101 22.33 -14.49 4.58
CA LEU A 101 22.46 -15.95 4.59
C LEU A 101 23.82 -16.42 4.08
N ILE A 102 24.36 -15.79 3.02
CA ILE A 102 25.70 -16.10 2.49
C ILE A 102 26.79 -15.76 3.52
N ILE A 103 26.66 -14.62 4.21
CA ILE A 103 27.63 -14.22 5.25
C ILE A 103 27.64 -15.22 6.41
N ILE A 104 26.47 -15.65 6.88
CA ILE A 104 26.34 -16.63 7.98
C ILE A 104 26.95 -17.97 7.57
N LEU A 105 26.63 -18.47 6.36
CA LEU A 105 27.20 -19.73 5.85
C LEU A 105 28.72 -19.66 5.71
N SER A 106 29.24 -18.53 5.23
CA SER A 106 30.68 -18.29 5.13
C SER A 106 31.37 -18.32 6.50
N MET A 107 30.82 -17.59 7.49
CA MET A 107 31.35 -17.63 8.86
C MET A 107 31.35 -19.04 9.44
N MET A 108 30.25 -19.77 9.28
CA MET A 108 30.11 -21.13 9.80
C MET A 108 31.12 -22.08 9.14
N ALA A 109 31.33 -21.97 7.83
CA ALA A 109 32.33 -22.76 7.10
C ALA A 109 33.76 -22.47 7.58
N ILE A 110 34.11 -21.20 7.85
CA ILE A 110 35.42 -20.82 8.39
C ILE A 110 35.63 -21.41 9.79
N PHE A 111 34.62 -21.35 10.66
CA PHE A 111 34.70 -21.97 11.99
C PHE A 111 34.91 -23.48 11.89
N ILE A 112 34.18 -24.16 11.01
CA ILE A 112 34.34 -25.61 10.79
C ILE A 112 35.74 -25.91 10.25
N PHE A 113 36.25 -25.11 9.30
CA PHE A 113 37.59 -25.28 8.76
C PHE A 113 38.67 -25.12 9.83
N LEU A 114 38.58 -24.08 10.68
CA LEU A 114 39.49 -23.89 11.81
C LEU A 114 39.40 -25.05 12.79
N LEU A 115 38.19 -25.55 13.08
CA LEU A 115 37.99 -26.67 13.98
C LEU A 115 38.65 -27.95 13.42
N VAL A 116 38.52 -28.22 12.13
CA VAL A 116 39.20 -29.35 11.48
C VAL A 116 40.71 -29.17 11.47
N TRP A 117 41.20 -27.95 11.23
CA TRP A 117 42.64 -27.63 11.26
C TRP A 117 43.24 -27.80 12.66
N ASP A 118 42.51 -27.37 13.69
CA ASP A 118 42.83 -27.54 15.12
C ASP A 118 42.82 -29.03 15.49
N LEU A 119 41.81 -29.79 15.03
CA LEU A 119 41.70 -31.24 15.28
C LEU A 119 42.80 -32.06 14.60
N CYS A 120 43.21 -31.66 13.39
CA CYS A 120 44.24 -32.35 12.61
C CYS A 120 45.67 -31.96 13.00
N ASN A 121 45.86 -30.89 13.78
CA ASN A 121 47.17 -30.50 14.32
C ASN A 121 47.24 -30.77 15.83
N PRO A 122 47.69 -31.97 16.26
CA PRO A 122 47.79 -32.33 17.69
C PRO A 122 48.80 -31.51 18.50
N ASN A 123 49.42 -30.47 17.92
CA ASN A 123 50.45 -29.65 18.56
C ASN A 123 50.07 -28.16 18.71
N VAL A 124 48.93 -27.73 18.16
CA VAL A 124 48.42 -26.35 18.30
C VAL A 124 46.89 -26.42 18.37
N GLY A 125 46.34 -26.67 19.56
CA GLY A 125 44.89 -26.62 19.78
C GLY A 125 44.44 -26.32 21.21
N PHE A 126 43.22 -25.78 21.34
CA PHE A 126 42.63 -25.23 22.57
C PHE A 126 42.13 -26.31 23.55
N PHE A 127 41.91 -27.54 23.07
CA PHE A 127 41.65 -28.71 23.90
C PHE A 127 42.94 -29.49 24.13
N ARG A 128 43.70 -29.07 25.15
CA ARG A 128 44.69 -29.95 25.79
C ARG A 128 43.95 -30.91 26.73
N GLN A 129 44.00 -32.21 26.46
CA GLN A 129 44.06 -33.18 27.57
C GLN A 129 45.46 -33.16 28.17
#